data_AF-A0A5B1QUF0-F1
#
_entry.id   AF-A0A5B1QUF0-F1
#
_cell.length_a   1.000
_cell.length_b   1.000
_cell.length_c   1.000
_cell.angle_alpha   90.00
_cell.angle_beta   90.00
_cell.angle_gamma   90.00
#
_symmetry.space_group_name_H-M   'P 1'
#
loop_
_entity.id
_entity.type
_entity.pdbx_description
1 polymer ?
#
loop_
_entity_poly.entity_id
_entity_poly.type
_entity_poly.pdbx_seq_one_letter_code
_entity_poly.pdbx_strand_id
1 'polypeptide(L)'
;MAFKSLAAFVALAGAANAAITRRVSCPDGKNTATNAACCALFPILDDIQTNLFDGAECGEEVHESLRLTFHDAIGFSLNPGASFGTNFAGGGADGSIITFSDIETNFHANNGIDEIVEAQKPFIQAHNITAGDFIQFAGAVGVSNCPGAPSLEFMFGRPDAVAPAADKTVPEPFDTVDSILSRFSDAGFTADEVVALLSSHTVAAADHVDPTIPGTPFDSTPEIFDTQFFIETQLRGTLFPGTGGNQGEVESPLRGEIRLQSDSELARDSRTACLWQGFVNQQSKMQSAFKSAMAKLAVVGHNTADMVDCSEVIPAGKPVTSTAHFPAGLSNADIEQACASTPFPTLPTDPGPVTSVAPVPPS
;
A
#
# COMPACT_ATOMS: atom_id res chain seq x y z
N MET A 1 -35.89 -40.24 -45.00
CA MET A 1 -36.51 -39.01 -44.46
C MET A 1 -36.08 -38.87 -43.02
N ALA A 2 -35.27 -37.84 -42.76
CA ALA A 2 -34.36 -37.76 -41.63
C ALA A 2 -35.00 -37.22 -40.35
N PHE A 3 -34.37 -37.64 -39.26
CA PHE A 3 -34.55 -37.44 -37.84
C PHE A 3 -35.25 -36.18 -37.31
N LYS A 4 -36.07 -36.44 -36.28
CA LYS A 4 -36.63 -35.51 -35.31
C LYS A 4 -35.52 -34.82 -34.51
N SER A 5 -35.64 -33.51 -34.28
CA SER A 5 -34.94 -32.81 -33.22
C SER A 5 -35.85 -31.70 -32.69
N LEU A 6 -36.45 -31.94 -31.53
CA LEU A 6 -37.22 -30.95 -30.78
C LEU A 6 -36.25 -30.36 -29.75
N ALA A 7 -35.76 -29.15 -30.01
CA ALA A 7 -34.94 -28.41 -29.05
C ALA A 7 -35.85 -27.83 -27.96
N ALA A 8 -35.73 -28.34 -26.74
CA ALA A 8 -36.35 -27.75 -25.57
C ALA A 8 -35.47 -26.58 -25.08
N PHE A 9 -35.95 -25.34 -25.22
CA PHE A 9 -35.36 -24.20 -24.55
C PHE A 9 -35.76 -24.24 -23.07
N VAL A 10 -34.81 -24.64 -22.21
CA VAL A 10 -34.93 -24.44 -20.76
C VAL A 10 -34.48 -23.01 -20.47
N ALA A 11 -35.43 -22.11 -20.23
CA ALA A 11 -35.13 -20.81 -19.65
C ALA A 11 -34.81 -21.01 -18.16
N LEU A 12 -33.52 -20.99 -17.79
CA LEU A 12 -33.13 -20.79 -16.41
C LEU A 12 -33.44 -19.34 -16.02
N ALA A 13 -34.59 -19.11 -15.39
CA ALA A 13 -34.80 -17.92 -14.60
C ALA A 13 -33.94 -18.05 -13.33
N GLY A 14 -32.76 -17.46 -13.35
CA GLY A 14 -31.95 -17.28 -12.13
C GLY A 14 -32.72 -16.36 -11.19
N ALA A 15 -33.24 -16.90 -10.09
CA ALA A 15 -33.71 -16.08 -8.99
C ALA A 15 -32.49 -15.43 -8.34
N ALA A 16 -32.19 -14.19 -8.72
CA ALA A 16 -31.30 -13.36 -7.94
C ALA A 16 -32.00 -13.07 -6.61
N ASN A 17 -31.65 -13.81 -5.56
CA ASN A 17 -31.93 -13.40 -4.19
C ASN A 17 -31.03 -12.19 -3.91
N ALA A 18 -31.45 -11.01 -4.35
CA ALA A 18 -30.96 -9.76 -3.77
C ALA A 18 -31.50 -9.73 -2.33
N ALA A 19 -30.75 -10.30 -1.39
CA ALA A 19 -31.02 -10.11 0.02
C ALA A 19 -31.06 -8.60 0.26
N ILE A 20 -32.21 -8.09 0.69
CA ILE A 20 -32.35 -6.69 1.10
C ILE A 20 -31.47 -6.53 2.32
N THR A 21 -30.26 -6.03 2.13
CA THR A 21 -29.36 -5.72 3.26
C THR A 21 -29.97 -4.54 3.99
N ARG A 22 -30.43 -4.78 5.21
CA ARG A 22 -31.05 -3.74 6.03
C ARG A 22 -30.00 -2.67 6.34
N ARG A 23 -30.32 -1.42 6.02
CA ARG A 23 -29.46 -0.26 6.32
C ARG A 23 -30.05 0.55 7.47
N VAL A 24 -29.20 1.23 8.22
CA VAL A 24 -29.54 2.21 9.25
C VAL A 24 -29.26 3.61 8.73
N SER A 25 -30.11 4.58 9.07
CA SER A 25 -29.83 5.99 8.82
C SER A 25 -28.82 6.50 9.83
N CYS A 26 -27.76 7.14 9.35
CA CYS A 26 -26.75 7.73 10.21
C CYS A 26 -27.26 9.03 10.86
N PRO A 27 -26.71 9.44 12.02
CA PRO A 27 -27.16 10.64 12.74
C PRO A 27 -27.02 11.94 11.95
N ASP A 28 -26.16 11.97 10.93
CA ASP A 28 -25.95 13.12 10.05
C ASP A 28 -27.14 13.45 9.13
N GLY A 29 -28.13 12.54 9.02
CA GLY A 29 -29.29 12.71 8.15
C GLY A 29 -29.01 12.64 6.64
N LYS A 30 -27.77 12.34 6.24
CA LYS A 30 -27.31 12.26 4.85
C LYS A 30 -26.95 10.81 4.48
N ASN A 31 -26.23 10.12 5.35
CA ASN A 31 -25.65 8.82 5.05
C ASN A 31 -26.48 7.66 5.63
N THR A 32 -26.25 6.47 5.09
CA THR A 32 -26.79 5.22 5.63
C THR A 32 -25.67 4.18 5.68
N ALA A 33 -25.72 3.27 6.63
CA ALA A 33 -24.76 2.17 6.76
C ALA A 33 -25.47 0.83 6.97
N THR A 34 -24.80 -0.27 6.66
CA THR A 34 -25.22 -1.65 6.96
C THR A 34 -25.09 -1.97 8.45
N ASN A 35 -24.17 -1.32 9.16
CA ASN A 35 -24.03 -1.37 10.61
C ASN A 35 -23.96 0.05 11.19
N ALA A 36 -24.66 0.28 12.31
CA ALA A 36 -24.70 1.59 12.97
C ALA A 36 -23.33 2.06 13.48
N ALA A 37 -22.40 1.14 13.77
CA ALA A 37 -21.04 1.49 14.16
C ALA A 37 -20.29 2.28 13.08
N CYS A 38 -20.52 1.96 11.80
CA CYS A 38 -19.86 2.63 10.67
C CYS A 38 -20.30 4.10 10.49
N CYS A 39 -21.44 4.50 11.07
CA CYS A 39 -21.91 5.88 10.96
C CYS A 39 -20.96 6.90 11.60
N ALA A 40 -20.14 6.49 12.57
CA ALA A 40 -19.15 7.35 13.20
C ALA A 40 -18.01 7.74 12.24
N LEU A 41 -17.82 7.00 11.14
CA LEU A 41 -16.71 7.19 10.21
C LEU A 41 -16.99 8.25 9.14
N PHE A 42 -18.25 8.55 8.82
CA PHE A 42 -18.58 9.56 7.79
C PHE A 42 -18.11 10.97 8.15
N PRO A 43 -18.28 11.47 9.40
CA PRO A 43 -17.71 12.76 9.80
C PRO A 43 -16.18 12.76 9.76
N ILE A 44 -15.54 11.63 10.09
CA ILE A 44 -14.07 11.48 10.02
C ILE A 44 -13.62 11.55 8.56
N LEU A 45 -14.31 10.85 7.66
CA LEU A 45 -14.06 10.89 6.22
C LEU A 45 -14.11 12.31 5.67
N ASP A 46 -15.18 13.05 5.96
CA ASP A 46 -15.36 14.42 5.48
C ASP A 46 -14.24 15.34 6.01
N ASP A 47 -13.81 15.14 7.27
CA ASP A 47 -12.75 15.92 7.92
C ASP A 47 -11.37 15.63 7.34
N ILE A 48 -10.94 14.36 7.29
CA ILE A 48 -9.60 14.01 6.79
C ILE A 48 -9.46 14.28 5.29
N GLN A 49 -10.53 14.12 4.50
CA GLN A 49 -10.46 14.49 3.09
C GLN A 49 -10.25 15.99 2.88
N THR A 50 -10.81 16.82 3.75
CA THR A 50 -10.70 18.28 3.63
C THR A 50 -9.40 18.82 4.23
N ASN A 51 -9.00 18.29 5.39
CA ASN A 51 -8.01 18.91 6.26
C ASN A 51 -6.72 18.10 6.46
N LEU A 52 -6.71 16.81 6.12
CA LEU A 52 -5.50 15.98 6.12
C LEU A 52 -5.00 15.70 4.69
N PHE A 53 -5.91 15.53 3.73
CA PHE A 53 -5.59 15.20 2.33
C PHE A 53 -5.90 16.34 1.36
N ASP A 54 -5.85 17.59 1.82
CA ASP A 54 -5.96 18.81 1.00
C ASP A 54 -7.09 18.86 -0.04
N GLY A 55 -8.26 18.31 0.31
CA GLY A 55 -9.38 18.21 -0.63
C GLY A 55 -9.35 16.95 -1.50
N ALA A 56 -8.93 15.83 -0.92
CA ALA A 56 -8.87 14.50 -1.53
C ALA A 56 -7.82 14.36 -2.65
N GLU A 57 -6.65 14.94 -2.41
CA GLU A 57 -5.43 14.74 -3.22
C GLU A 57 -4.77 13.39 -2.88
N CYS A 58 -3.98 12.87 -3.82
CA CYS A 58 -3.07 11.75 -3.60
C CYS A 58 -1.65 12.35 -3.55
N GLY A 59 -1.35 13.01 -2.43
CA GLY A 59 -0.08 13.70 -2.18
C GLY A 59 0.62 13.13 -0.94
N GLU A 60 1.46 13.94 -0.32
CA GLU A 60 2.37 13.50 0.75
C GLU A 60 1.63 12.81 1.91
N GLU A 61 0.61 13.42 2.49
CA GLU A 61 -0.10 12.83 3.64
C GLU A 61 -0.79 11.51 3.30
N VAL A 62 -1.17 11.30 2.03
CA VAL A 62 -1.69 10.01 1.57
C VAL A 62 -0.58 8.97 1.52
N HIS A 63 0.59 9.32 0.98
CA HIS A 63 1.74 8.43 0.91
C HIS A 63 2.21 8.03 2.31
N GLU A 64 2.35 9.01 3.21
CA GLU A 64 2.74 8.79 4.59
C GLU A 64 1.67 8.00 5.36
N SER A 65 0.38 8.29 5.16
CA SER A 65 -0.71 7.53 5.81
C SER A 65 -0.73 6.08 5.34
N LEU A 66 -0.45 5.81 4.06
CA LEU A 66 -0.31 4.46 3.54
C LEU A 66 0.90 3.76 4.16
N ARG A 67 2.07 4.41 4.20
CA ARG A 67 3.28 3.89 4.85
C ARG A 67 3.01 3.57 6.33
N LEU A 68 2.35 4.47 7.06
CA LEU A 68 2.01 4.31 8.47
C LEU A 68 1.19 3.03 8.73
N THR A 69 0.30 2.63 7.81
CA THR A 69 -0.46 1.37 7.95
C THR A 69 0.44 0.15 8.06
N PHE A 70 1.55 0.13 7.32
CA PHE A 70 2.52 -0.96 7.35
C PHE A 70 3.38 -0.92 8.60
N HIS A 71 3.89 0.26 8.95
CA HIS A 71 4.77 0.43 10.11
C HIS A 71 4.08 0.09 11.43
N ASP A 72 2.78 0.38 11.57
CA ASP A 72 1.95 -0.10 12.67
C ASP A 72 1.77 -1.62 12.59
N ALA A 73 1.20 -2.11 11.48
CA ALA A 73 0.75 -3.48 11.37
C ALA A 73 1.86 -4.55 11.41
N ILE A 74 3.05 -4.25 10.88
CA ILE A 74 4.15 -5.22 10.80
C ILE A 74 4.92 -5.38 12.12
N GLY A 75 4.61 -4.54 13.12
CA GLY A 75 5.01 -4.65 14.52
C GLY A 75 4.42 -5.87 15.23
N PHE A 76 4.43 -7.03 14.57
CA PHE A 76 3.84 -8.29 15.01
C PHE A 76 4.71 -9.49 14.62
N SER A 77 4.78 -10.50 15.48
CA SER A 77 5.55 -11.72 15.31
C SER A 77 4.76 -12.95 15.75
N LEU A 78 4.74 -13.97 14.90
CA LEU A 78 4.24 -15.30 15.25
C LEU A 78 5.21 -16.03 16.20
N ASN A 79 6.49 -15.66 16.21
CA ASN A 79 7.53 -16.29 17.03
C ASN A 79 8.38 -15.28 17.83
N PRO A 80 7.77 -14.42 18.67
CA PRO A 80 8.47 -13.27 19.28
C PRO A 80 9.65 -13.68 20.16
N GLY A 81 9.59 -14.86 20.79
CA GLY A 81 10.67 -15.38 21.62
C GLY A 81 11.92 -15.72 20.81
N ALA A 82 11.74 -16.27 19.60
CA ALA A 82 12.85 -16.62 18.71
C ALA A 82 13.33 -15.40 17.91
N SER A 83 12.40 -14.57 17.42
CA SER A 83 12.71 -13.41 16.58
C SER A 83 13.29 -12.24 17.38
N PHE A 84 12.77 -12.00 18.58
CA PHE A 84 13.03 -10.77 19.34
C PHE A 84 13.40 -10.99 20.82
N GLY A 85 13.42 -12.24 21.29
CA GLY A 85 13.71 -12.55 22.70
C GLY A 85 12.65 -12.04 23.68
N THR A 86 11.42 -11.80 23.20
CA THR A 86 10.30 -11.32 24.03
C THR A 86 9.16 -12.35 24.02
N ASN A 87 8.27 -12.31 25.02
CA ASN A 87 7.05 -13.12 25.00
C ASN A 87 5.85 -12.37 24.37
N PHE A 88 6.02 -11.09 24.02
CA PHE A 88 4.97 -10.28 23.45
C PHE A 88 5.10 -10.30 21.92
N ALA A 89 4.06 -10.75 21.24
CA ALA A 89 4.02 -10.83 19.79
C ALA A 89 4.16 -9.45 19.12
N GLY A 90 3.86 -8.36 19.83
CA GLY A 90 3.43 -7.12 19.20
C GLY A 90 1.92 -7.15 18.97
N GLY A 91 1.29 -5.98 18.89
CA GLY A 91 -0.16 -5.87 18.71
C GLY A 91 -0.62 -5.91 17.26
N GLY A 92 0.30 -5.78 16.30
CA GLY A 92 -0.03 -5.68 14.89
C GLY A 92 -0.67 -4.34 14.57
N ALA A 93 -1.77 -4.34 13.81
CA ALA A 93 -2.45 -3.11 13.41
C ALA A 93 -3.26 -2.53 14.58
N ASP A 94 -2.63 -2.12 15.68
CA ASP A 94 -3.27 -1.72 16.93
C ASP A 94 -3.12 -0.22 17.26
N GLY A 95 -2.40 0.54 16.44
CA GLY A 95 -2.10 1.95 16.68
C GLY A 95 -1.05 2.17 17.76
N SER A 96 -0.24 1.16 18.05
CA SER A 96 0.87 1.26 19.00
C SER A 96 1.88 2.32 18.57
N ILE A 97 2.13 2.48 17.27
CA ILE A 97 3.06 3.49 16.74
C ILE A 97 2.64 4.94 17.05
N ILE A 98 1.33 5.22 17.16
CA ILE A 98 0.81 6.53 17.61
C ILE A 98 0.75 6.60 19.14
N THR A 99 0.26 5.53 19.78
CA THR A 99 0.03 5.48 21.23
C THR A 99 1.33 5.54 22.03
N PHE A 100 2.38 4.91 21.51
CA PHE A 100 3.73 4.85 22.06
C PHE A 100 4.74 5.51 21.12
N SER A 101 4.35 6.62 20.47
CA SER A 101 5.19 7.34 19.52
C SER A 101 6.55 7.73 20.09
N ASP A 102 6.62 8.13 21.36
CA ASP A 102 7.87 8.45 22.06
C ASP A 102 8.88 7.29 22.11
N ILE A 103 8.46 6.07 21.78
CA ILE A 103 9.30 4.88 21.69
C ILE A 103 9.47 4.47 20.23
N GLU A 104 8.36 4.21 19.52
CA GLU A 104 8.41 3.53 18.23
C GLU A 104 8.95 4.41 17.10
N THR A 105 8.67 5.71 17.09
CA THR A 105 9.19 6.61 16.03
C THR A 105 10.69 6.87 16.18
N ASN A 106 11.29 6.50 17.31
CA ASN A 106 12.74 6.55 17.51
C ASN A 106 13.49 5.32 16.97
N PHE A 107 12.78 4.30 16.50
CA PHE A 107 13.43 3.15 15.83
C PHE A 107 13.95 3.58 14.46
N HIS A 108 15.13 3.09 14.09
CA HIS A 108 15.78 3.52 12.84
C HIS A 108 14.90 3.26 11.60
N ALA A 109 14.23 2.10 11.57
CA ALA A 109 13.32 1.74 10.48
C ALA A 109 12.07 2.65 10.39
N ASN A 110 11.71 3.36 11.47
CA ASN A 110 10.57 4.27 11.55
C ASN A 110 10.95 5.74 11.30
N ASN A 111 12.17 6.03 10.84
CA ASN A 111 12.59 7.39 10.55
C ASN A 111 11.61 8.08 9.56
N GLY A 112 11.19 9.31 9.89
CA GLY A 112 10.20 10.09 9.15
C GLY A 112 8.74 9.68 9.33
N ILE A 113 8.42 8.74 10.23
CA ILE A 113 7.02 8.41 10.55
C ILE A 113 6.40 9.40 11.55
N ASP A 114 7.22 10.12 12.30
CA ASP A 114 6.78 11.03 13.35
C ASP A 114 5.92 12.19 12.81
N GLU A 115 6.22 12.73 11.63
CA GLU A 115 5.48 13.83 11.03
C GLU A 115 3.99 13.47 10.83
N ILE A 116 3.71 12.37 10.10
CA ILE A 116 2.33 11.90 9.92
C ILE A 116 1.67 11.42 11.22
N VAL A 117 2.43 10.85 12.17
CA VAL A 117 1.89 10.49 13.49
C VAL A 117 1.37 11.73 14.23
N GLU A 118 2.14 12.81 14.25
CA GLU A 118 1.73 14.06 14.87
C GLU A 118 0.58 14.73 14.11
N ALA A 119 0.54 14.63 12.78
CA ALA A 119 -0.55 15.15 11.95
C ALA A 119 -1.88 14.40 12.20
N GLN A 120 -1.85 13.09 12.44
CA GLN A 120 -3.05 12.28 12.67
C GLN A 120 -3.62 12.37 14.10
N LYS A 121 -2.77 12.61 15.13
CA LYS A 121 -3.18 12.69 16.55
C LYS A 121 -4.37 13.63 16.85
N PRO A 122 -4.43 14.86 16.31
CA PRO A 122 -5.56 15.77 16.53
C PRO A 122 -6.90 15.21 16.05
N PHE A 123 -6.92 14.50 14.92
CA PHE A 123 -8.14 13.88 14.39
C PHE A 123 -8.61 12.71 15.26
N ILE A 124 -7.67 11.86 15.70
CA ILE A 124 -7.94 10.76 16.64
C ILE A 124 -8.60 11.30 17.91
N GLN A 125 -8.03 12.36 18.49
CA GLN A 125 -8.58 13.01 19.68
C GLN A 125 -9.95 13.65 19.42
N ALA A 126 -10.11 14.38 18.32
CA ALA A 126 -11.34 15.11 17.99
C ALA A 126 -12.53 14.17 17.77
N HIS A 127 -12.29 13.01 17.15
CA HIS A 127 -13.34 12.04 16.82
C HIS A 127 -13.49 10.90 17.82
N ASN A 128 -12.62 10.82 18.84
CA ASN A 128 -12.62 9.77 19.87
C ASN A 128 -12.68 8.36 19.25
N ILE A 129 -11.80 8.13 18.28
CA ILE A 129 -11.57 6.84 17.59
C ILE A 129 -10.24 6.26 18.10
N THR A 130 -10.08 4.93 18.08
CA THR A 130 -8.80 4.32 18.46
C THR A 130 -7.73 4.63 17.41
N ALA A 131 -6.47 4.69 17.83
CA ALA A 131 -5.37 4.98 16.91
C ALA A 131 -5.28 3.93 15.80
N GLY A 132 -5.42 2.63 16.13
CA GLY A 132 -5.37 1.57 15.14
C GLY A 132 -6.48 1.66 14.10
N ASP A 133 -7.71 2.00 14.52
CA ASP A 133 -8.80 2.18 13.56
C ASP A 133 -8.57 3.41 12.67
N PHE A 134 -8.04 4.50 13.24
CA PHE A 134 -7.76 5.71 12.46
C PHE A 134 -6.65 5.52 11.43
N ILE A 135 -5.53 4.89 11.79
CA ILE A 135 -4.41 4.63 10.86
C ILE A 135 -4.90 3.86 9.63
N GLN A 136 -5.61 2.75 9.85
CA GLN A 136 -6.09 1.91 8.76
C GLN A 136 -7.21 2.59 7.96
N PHE A 137 -8.01 3.44 8.60
CA PHE A 137 -9.02 4.25 7.91
C PHE A 137 -8.39 5.32 7.03
N ALA A 138 -7.43 6.08 7.56
CA ALA A 138 -6.69 7.12 6.84
C ALA A 138 -5.95 6.54 5.65
N GLY A 139 -5.24 5.41 5.81
CA GLY A 139 -4.60 4.71 4.69
C GLY A 139 -5.59 4.25 3.62
N ALA A 140 -6.72 3.65 4.00
CA ALA A 140 -7.73 3.20 3.05
C ALA A 140 -8.44 4.34 2.31
N VAL A 141 -8.75 5.44 3.01
CA VAL A 141 -9.33 6.65 2.41
C VAL A 141 -8.32 7.35 1.51
N GLY A 142 -7.09 7.57 1.99
CA GLY A 142 -6.03 8.23 1.23
C GLY A 142 -5.74 7.50 -0.09
N VAL A 143 -5.53 6.17 -0.03
CA VAL A 143 -5.33 5.36 -1.24
C VAL A 143 -6.49 5.48 -2.23
N SER A 144 -7.73 5.66 -1.76
CA SER A 144 -8.89 5.84 -2.65
C SER A 144 -8.83 7.15 -3.47
N ASN A 145 -8.01 8.12 -3.05
CA ASN A 145 -7.79 9.38 -3.75
C ASN A 145 -6.88 9.20 -4.98
N CYS A 146 -6.04 8.16 -4.99
CA CYS A 146 -5.06 7.88 -6.05
C CYS A 146 -5.75 7.21 -7.26
N PRO A 147 -5.72 7.81 -8.45
CA PRO A 147 -6.24 7.20 -9.67
C PRO A 147 -5.61 5.83 -9.93
N GLY A 148 -6.44 4.81 -10.17
CA GLY A 148 -5.97 3.44 -10.38
C GLY A 148 -5.89 2.60 -9.12
N ALA A 149 -6.13 3.15 -7.93
CA ALA A 149 -6.09 2.37 -6.71
C ALA A 149 -7.34 1.48 -6.55
N PRO A 150 -7.22 0.28 -5.98
CA PRO A 150 -8.39 -0.47 -5.55
C PRO A 150 -9.03 0.19 -4.32
N SER A 151 -10.35 0.08 -4.18
CA SER A 151 -11.02 0.40 -2.91
C SER A 151 -10.68 -0.69 -1.88
N LEU A 152 -9.98 -0.32 -0.82
CA LEU A 152 -9.52 -1.23 0.23
C LEU A 152 -10.66 -1.64 1.18
N GLU A 153 -10.48 -2.80 1.83
CA GLU A 153 -11.38 -3.25 2.91
C GLU A 153 -11.08 -2.46 4.18
N PHE A 154 -12.11 -2.11 4.95
CA PHE A 154 -11.96 -1.47 6.25
C PHE A 154 -12.80 -2.17 7.31
N MET A 155 -12.13 -2.94 8.16
CA MET A 155 -12.69 -3.53 9.37
C MET A 155 -12.52 -2.56 10.54
N PHE A 156 -13.59 -2.27 11.27
CA PHE A 156 -13.63 -1.32 12.39
C PHE A 156 -13.77 -2.03 13.73
N GLY A 157 -13.11 -1.54 14.78
CA GLY A 157 -13.22 -2.05 16.15
C GLY A 157 -11.91 -2.50 16.78
N ARG A 158 -10.76 -1.93 16.39
CA ARG A 158 -9.47 -2.22 17.03
C ARG A 158 -9.46 -1.65 18.45
N PRO A 159 -9.03 -2.42 19.47
CA PRO A 159 -8.83 -1.89 20.81
C PRO A 159 -7.60 -0.97 20.86
N ASP A 160 -7.51 -0.15 21.92
CA ASP A 160 -6.31 0.64 22.18
C ASP A 160 -5.09 -0.27 22.44
N ALA A 161 -3.95 0.10 21.87
CA ALA A 161 -2.68 -0.58 22.10
C ALA A 161 -2.30 -0.59 23.59
N VAL A 162 -1.74 -1.71 24.06
CA VAL A 162 -1.40 -1.91 25.48
C VAL A 162 0.11 -1.92 25.75
N ALA A 163 0.92 -2.01 24.71
CA ALA A 163 2.38 -1.97 24.76
C ALA A 163 2.95 -1.59 23.39
N PRO A 164 4.15 -1.01 23.33
CA PRO A 164 4.82 -0.73 22.06
C PRO A 164 5.23 -2.02 21.34
N ALA A 165 5.34 -1.97 20.02
CA ALA A 165 6.00 -2.98 19.23
C ALA A 165 7.49 -3.12 19.61
N ALA A 166 8.06 -4.31 19.37
CA ALA A 166 9.50 -4.50 19.48
C ALA A 166 10.22 -3.83 18.29
N ASP A 167 11.39 -3.25 18.56
CA ASP A 167 12.29 -2.76 17.51
C ASP A 167 12.68 -3.89 16.54
N LYS A 168 13.09 -3.53 15.31
CA LYS A 168 13.53 -4.42 14.22
C LYS A 168 12.44 -5.34 13.66
N THR A 169 11.18 -5.01 13.90
CA THR A 169 10.02 -5.66 13.28
C THR A 169 9.75 -5.15 11.87
N VAL A 170 10.09 -3.89 11.60
CA VAL A 170 9.97 -3.23 10.30
C VAL A 170 11.23 -3.52 9.45
N PRO A 171 11.10 -4.06 8.22
CA PRO A 171 12.22 -4.24 7.30
C PRO A 171 12.87 -2.91 6.89
N GLU A 172 14.18 -2.96 6.65
CA GLU A 172 14.97 -1.81 6.22
C GLU A 172 15.35 -1.91 4.74
N PRO A 173 15.55 -0.80 4.02
CA PRO A 173 15.83 -0.84 2.57
C PRO A 173 17.16 -1.53 2.22
N PHE A 174 18.04 -1.74 3.19
CA PHE A 174 19.32 -2.46 3.04
C PHE A 174 19.28 -3.90 3.58
N ASP A 175 18.13 -4.38 4.05
CA ASP A 175 17.97 -5.78 4.42
C ASP A 175 18.06 -6.66 3.17
N THR A 176 18.64 -7.85 3.35
CA THR A 176 18.69 -8.84 2.26
C THR A 176 17.29 -9.37 1.97
N VAL A 177 17.05 -9.84 0.75
CA VAL A 177 15.79 -10.51 0.38
C VAL A 177 15.45 -11.66 1.34
N ASP A 178 16.44 -12.42 1.80
CA ASP A 178 16.22 -13.49 2.80
C ASP A 178 15.68 -12.93 4.13
N SER A 179 16.25 -11.83 4.61
CA SER A 179 15.82 -11.16 5.84
C SER A 179 14.38 -10.64 5.70
N ILE A 180 14.09 -9.92 4.61
CA ILE A 180 12.77 -9.35 4.33
C ILE A 180 11.72 -10.47 4.26
N LEU A 181 11.94 -11.50 3.42
CA LEU A 181 10.98 -12.59 3.26
C LEU A 181 10.79 -13.39 4.56
N SER A 182 11.85 -13.56 5.37
CA SER A 182 11.74 -14.20 6.68
C SER A 182 10.93 -13.34 7.67
N ARG A 183 11.14 -12.02 7.69
CA ARG A 183 10.41 -11.07 8.55
C ARG A 183 8.92 -11.07 8.21
N PHE A 184 8.58 -10.97 6.93
CA PHE A 184 7.20 -11.05 6.45
C PHE A 184 6.58 -12.42 6.75
N SER A 185 7.31 -13.53 6.57
CA SER A 185 6.81 -14.86 6.93
C SER A 185 6.55 -15.01 8.43
N ASP A 186 7.35 -14.39 9.29
CA ASP A 186 7.12 -14.36 10.74
C ASP A 186 5.91 -13.49 11.12
N ALA A 187 5.52 -12.54 10.28
CA ALA A 187 4.25 -11.82 10.39
C ALA A 187 3.09 -12.51 9.64
N GLY A 188 3.34 -13.67 9.02
CA GLY A 188 2.32 -14.49 8.35
C GLY A 188 2.12 -14.23 6.86
N PHE A 189 3.03 -13.53 6.19
CA PHE A 189 2.94 -13.19 4.76
C PHE A 189 3.83 -14.08 3.89
N THR A 190 3.34 -14.39 2.69
CA THR A 190 4.07 -15.08 1.62
C THR A 190 4.88 -14.10 0.79
N ALA A 191 5.89 -14.59 0.06
CA ALA A 191 6.66 -13.76 -0.87
C ALA A 191 5.79 -13.05 -1.93
N ASP A 192 4.73 -13.72 -2.39
CA ASP A 192 3.77 -13.12 -3.33
C ASP A 192 3.01 -11.94 -2.70
N GLU A 193 2.64 -12.06 -1.42
CA GLU A 193 2.01 -10.97 -0.66
C GLU A 193 2.99 -9.82 -0.40
N VAL A 194 4.29 -10.09 -0.21
CA VAL A 194 5.31 -9.02 -0.11
C VAL A 194 5.35 -8.18 -1.39
N VAL A 195 5.44 -8.84 -2.55
CA VAL A 195 5.44 -8.15 -3.85
C VAL A 195 4.13 -7.42 -4.10
N ALA A 196 3.01 -8.00 -3.67
CA ALA A 196 1.70 -7.34 -3.74
C ALA A 196 1.66 -6.07 -2.87
N LEU A 197 2.14 -6.13 -1.62
CA LEU A 197 2.18 -4.97 -0.72
C LEU A 197 3.09 -3.85 -1.24
N LEU A 198 4.22 -4.19 -1.87
CA LEU A 198 5.12 -3.22 -2.51
C LEU A 198 4.50 -2.49 -3.71
N SER A 199 3.28 -2.85 -4.14
CA SER A 199 2.50 -1.96 -5.02
C SER A 199 2.21 -0.61 -4.36
N SER A 200 2.34 -0.46 -3.04
CA SER A 200 2.31 0.85 -2.37
C SER A 200 3.38 1.81 -2.87
N HIS A 201 4.54 1.32 -3.34
CA HIS A 201 5.65 2.15 -3.77
C HIS A 201 5.37 2.90 -5.09
N THR A 202 4.27 2.63 -5.79
CA THR A 202 3.84 3.43 -6.95
C THR A 202 3.21 4.78 -6.54
N VAL A 203 2.81 4.93 -5.28
CA VAL A 203 2.29 6.18 -4.70
C VAL A 203 3.09 6.54 -3.47
N ALA A 204 4.39 6.79 -3.67
CA ALA A 204 5.34 6.99 -2.59
C ALA A 204 6.58 7.78 -3.02
N ALA A 205 7.22 8.39 -2.02
CA ALA A 205 8.51 9.03 -2.11
C ALA A 205 9.36 8.77 -0.86
N ALA A 206 10.63 9.16 -0.91
CA ALA A 206 11.55 9.06 0.22
C ALA A 206 12.13 10.42 0.61
N ASP A 207 12.10 10.71 1.91
CA ASP A 207 12.69 11.92 2.49
C ASP A 207 14.05 11.71 3.14
N HIS A 208 14.26 10.53 3.71
CA HIS A 208 15.39 10.28 4.61
C HIS A 208 16.43 9.30 4.08
N VAL A 209 16.20 8.68 2.92
CA VAL A 209 17.21 7.83 2.27
C VAL A 209 18.36 8.70 1.75
N ASP A 210 18.03 9.76 1.00
CA ASP A 210 18.94 10.86 0.71
C ASP A 210 18.32 12.18 1.23
N PRO A 211 18.76 12.66 2.41
CA PRO A 211 18.25 13.90 3.01
C PRO A 211 18.53 15.19 2.20
N THR A 212 19.30 15.14 1.12
CA THR A 212 19.57 16.30 0.26
C THR A 212 18.49 16.53 -0.79
N ILE A 213 17.61 15.55 -1.01
CA ILE A 213 16.55 15.54 -2.02
C ILE A 213 15.26 14.90 -1.46
N PRO A 214 14.65 15.46 -0.40
CA PRO A 214 13.40 14.93 0.13
C PRO A 214 12.27 15.00 -0.90
N GLY A 215 11.27 14.14 -0.75
CA GLY A 215 10.15 13.97 -1.68
C GLY A 215 10.54 13.28 -2.99
N THR A 216 11.68 12.58 -3.07
CA THR A 216 12.06 11.91 -4.32
C THR A 216 11.26 10.61 -4.50
N PRO A 217 10.44 10.48 -5.56
CA PRO A 217 9.56 9.32 -5.75
C PRO A 217 10.29 8.05 -6.18
N PHE A 218 9.63 6.90 -5.97
CA PHE A 218 10.13 5.59 -6.40
C PHE A 218 9.77 5.22 -7.84
N ASP A 219 8.86 5.97 -8.46
CA ASP A 219 8.55 5.88 -9.88
C ASP A 219 8.23 7.26 -10.47
N SER A 220 7.97 7.32 -11.78
CA SER A 220 7.71 8.56 -12.50
C SER A 220 6.31 9.16 -12.32
N THR A 221 5.41 8.47 -11.61
CA THR A 221 3.99 8.80 -11.47
C THR A 221 3.48 8.65 -10.03
N PRO A 222 4.09 9.31 -9.03
CA PRO A 222 3.81 9.06 -7.60
C PRO A 222 2.37 9.41 -7.16
N GLU A 223 1.56 10.08 -7.99
CA GLU A 223 0.16 10.38 -7.69
C GLU A 223 -0.81 9.34 -8.28
N ILE A 224 -0.32 8.37 -9.07
CA ILE A 224 -1.13 7.42 -9.83
C ILE A 224 -0.80 6.00 -9.37
N PHE A 225 -1.81 5.26 -8.93
CA PHE A 225 -1.65 3.86 -8.55
C PHE A 225 -1.61 2.96 -9.80
N ASP A 226 -0.46 2.89 -10.45
CA ASP A 226 -0.25 2.16 -11.70
C ASP A 226 0.88 1.13 -11.61
N THR A 227 1.40 0.69 -12.76
CA THR A 227 2.43 -0.36 -12.81
C THR A 227 3.83 0.19 -13.12
N GLN A 228 4.04 1.51 -13.09
CA GLN A 228 5.31 2.15 -13.44
C GLN A 228 6.42 1.75 -12.48
N PHE A 229 6.18 1.74 -11.16
CA PHE A 229 7.12 1.19 -10.19
C PHE A 229 7.69 -0.19 -10.58
N PHE A 230 6.83 -1.13 -10.98
CA PHE A 230 7.27 -2.48 -11.39
C PHE A 230 8.06 -2.49 -12.72
N ILE A 231 7.84 -1.50 -13.59
CA ILE A 231 8.57 -1.34 -14.85
C ILE A 231 9.93 -0.69 -14.59
N GLU A 232 9.94 0.41 -13.86
CA GLU A 232 11.07 1.30 -13.70
C GLU A 232 12.12 0.68 -12.79
N THR A 233 11.74 -0.03 -11.73
CA THR A 233 12.66 -0.84 -10.91
C THR A 233 13.39 -1.94 -11.69
N GLN A 234 12.82 -2.41 -12.82
CA GLN A 234 13.44 -3.41 -13.68
C GLN A 234 14.45 -2.80 -14.68
N LEU A 235 14.47 -1.48 -14.86
CA LEU A 235 15.45 -0.80 -15.69
C LEU A 235 16.84 -0.83 -15.03
N ARG A 236 17.89 -0.84 -15.84
CA ARG A 236 19.27 -0.68 -15.38
C ARG A 236 19.45 0.65 -14.65
N GLY A 237 19.95 0.60 -13.41
CA GLY A 237 20.38 1.80 -12.69
C GLY A 237 21.57 2.46 -13.41
N THR A 238 21.56 3.79 -13.50
CA THR A 238 22.62 4.54 -14.20
C THR A 238 23.12 5.78 -13.47
N LEU A 239 22.42 6.22 -12.42
CA LEU A 239 22.77 7.39 -11.63
C LEU A 239 22.15 7.33 -10.22
N PHE A 240 22.70 8.10 -9.29
CA PHE A 240 21.99 8.50 -8.06
C PHE A 240 21.34 9.86 -8.32
N PRO A 241 20.06 10.08 -7.98
CA PRO A 241 19.36 11.35 -8.24
C PRO A 241 19.95 12.53 -7.43
N GLY A 242 20.53 12.24 -6.26
CA GLY A 242 21.19 13.20 -5.38
C GLY A 242 22.66 12.85 -5.16
N THR A 243 23.00 12.52 -3.92
CA THR A 243 24.33 12.06 -3.50
C THR A 243 24.43 10.54 -3.59
N GLY A 244 25.63 10.02 -3.86
CA GLY A 244 25.86 8.57 -3.85
C GLY A 244 26.43 8.10 -2.51
N GLY A 245 26.17 6.84 -2.17
CA GLY A 245 26.72 6.19 -0.96
C GLY A 245 25.80 6.22 0.27
N ASN A 246 24.52 6.56 0.09
CA ASN A 246 23.51 6.44 1.13
C ASN A 246 23.16 4.96 1.37
N GLN A 247 22.95 4.58 2.63
CA GLN A 247 22.68 3.18 2.98
C GLN A 247 21.27 2.79 2.51
N GLY A 248 21.16 1.67 1.80
CA GLY A 248 19.88 1.20 1.27
C GLY A 248 19.45 1.88 -0.03
N GLU A 249 20.27 2.74 -0.62
CA GLU A 249 20.06 3.32 -1.95
C GLU A 249 20.95 2.65 -3.00
N VAL A 250 20.41 2.45 -4.20
CA VAL A 250 21.17 2.02 -5.39
C VAL A 250 20.87 2.94 -6.57
N GLU A 251 21.67 2.84 -7.64
CA GLU A 251 21.44 3.64 -8.83
C GLU A 251 20.03 3.42 -9.41
N SER A 252 19.39 4.55 -9.68
CA SER A 252 18.09 4.72 -10.32
C SER A 252 18.24 4.84 -11.85
N PRO A 253 17.20 4.53 -12.65
CA PRO A 253 17.24 4.63 -14.09
C PRO A 253 16.90 6.04 -14.59
N LEU A 254 16.23 6.87 -13.78
CA LEU A 254 15.75 8.21 -14.14
C LEU A 254 16.33 9.29 -13.22
N ARG A 255 16.42 10.52 -13.75
CA ARG A 255 16.70 11.69 -12.91
C ARG A 255 15.45 12.02 -12.11
N GLY A 256 15.62 12.32 -10.82
CA GLY A 256 14.51 12.63 -9.92
C GLY A 256 13.70 11.41 -9.47
N GLU A 257 14.15 10.20 -9.77
CA GLU A 257 13.63 8.95 -9.18
C GLU A 257 14.71 8.38 -8.26
N ILE A 258 14.33 7.89 -7.08
CA ILE A 258 15.23 7.19 -6.16
C ILE A 258 14.89 5.70 -6.13
N ARG A 259 15.91 4.85 -5.95
CA ARG A 259 15.71 3.40 -5.92
C ARG A 259 16.26 2.80 -4.64
N LEU A 260 15.39 2.11 -3.91
CA LEU A 260 15.78 1.32 -2.75
C LEU A 260 16.53 0.05 -3.18
N GLN A 261 17.53 -0.34 -2.40
CA GLN A 261 18.27 -1.58 -2.61
C GLN A 261 17.33 -2.79 -2.51
N SER A 262 16.46 -2.83 -1.49
CA SER A 262 15.46 -3.88 -1.30
C SER A 262 14.58 -4.11 -2.52
N ASP A 263 14.07 -3.04 -3.13
CA ASP A 263 13.19 -3.12 -4.31
C ASP A 263 13.96 -3.61 -5.54
N SER A 264 15.17 -3.10 -5.74
CA SER A 264 16.06 -3.55 -6.82
C SER A 264 16.34 -5.05 -6.75
N GLU A 265 16.61 -5.55 -5.54
CA GLU A 265 16.90 -6.95 -5.27
C GLU A 265 15.65 -7.84 -5.36
N LEU A 266 14.52 -7.43 -4.79
CA LEU A 266 13.24 -8.15 -4.87
C LEU A 266 12.72 -8.24 -6.31
N ALA A 267 12.93 -7.22 -7.13
CA ALA A 267 12.62 -7.25 -8.57
C ALA A 267 13.46 -8.28 -9.34
N ARG A 268 14.57 -8.76 -8.77
CA ARG A 268 15.55 -9.64 -9.43
C ARG A 268 15.72 -11.01 -8.76
N ASP A 269 15.23 -11.20 -7.54
CA ASP A 269 15.30 -12.49 -6.85
C ASP A 269 14.37 -13.53 -7.49
N SER A 270 14.87 -14.75 -7.70
CA SER A 270 14.12 -15.85 -8.32
C SER A 270 12.78 -16.19 -7.64
N ARG A 271 12.61 -15.86 -6.36
CA ARG A 271 11.39 -16.12 -5.59
C ARG A 271 10.29 -15.10 -5.85
N THR A 272 10.64 -13.90 -6.32
CA THR A 272 9.73 -12.74 -6.42
C THR A 272 9.67 -12.13 -7.82
N ALA A 273 10.76 -12.21 -8.61
CA ALA A 273 10.92 -11.55 -9.90
C ALA A 273 9.81 -11.87 -10.93
N CYS A 274 9.28 -13.10 -10.93
CA CYS A 274 8.22 -13.46 -11.87
C CYS A 274 6.86 -12.88 -11.49
N LEU A 275 6.55 -12.71 -10.20
CA LEU A 275 5.35 -11.98 -9.81
C LEU A 275 5.53 -10.47 -10.02
N TRP A 276 6.73 -9.95 -9.73
CA TRP A 276 7.11 -8.55 -9.98
C TRP A 276 6.84 -8.17 -11.44
N GLN A 277 7.46 -8.88 -12.39
CA GLN A 277 7.19 -8.71 -13.82
C GLN A 277 5.73 -9.04 -14.17
N GLY A 278 5.11 -9.93 -13.41
CA GLY A 278 3.72 -10.32 -13.58
C GLY A 278 2.69 -9.23 -13.29
N PHE A 279 3.08 -8.08 -12.72
CA PHE A 279 2.24 -6.89 -12.58
C PHE A 279 2.41 -5.88 -13.71
N VAL A 280 3.52 -5.93 -14.46
CA VAL A 280 3.77 -5.02 -15.59
C VAL A 280 2.63 -5.09 -16.60
N ASN A 281 1.98 -3.93 -16.85
CA ASN A 281 0.83 -3.80 -17.75
C ASN A 281 -0.36 -4.72 -17.37
N GLN A 282 -0.49 -5.06 -16.08
CA GLN A 282 -1.54 -5.92 -15.54
C GLN A 282 -2.27 -5.23 -14.36
N GLN A 283 -2.80 -4.02 -14.61
CA GLN A 283 -3.45 -3.16 -13.61
C GLN A 283 -4.41 -3.93 -12.70
N SER A 284 -5.38 -4.65 -13.26
CA SER A 284 -6.38 -5.37 -12.46
C SER A 284 -5.80 -6.48 -11.59
N LYS A 285 -4.71 -7.12 -12.04
CA LYS A 285 -4.02 -8.16 -11.27
C LYS A 285 -3.28 -7.53 -10.09
N MET A 286 -2.56 -6.44 -10.32
CA MET A 286 -1.87 -5.67 -9.27
C MET A 286 -2.87 -5.16 -8.23
N GLN A 287 -3.93 -4.47 -8.66
CA GLN A 287 -5.01 -3.98 -7.80
C GLN A 287 -5.63 -5.11 -6.94
N SER A 288 -5.92 -6.26 -7.54
CA SER A 288 -6.53 -7.38 -6.82
C SER A 288 -5.58 -7.98 -5.78
N ALA A 289 -4.29 -8.12 -6.13
CA ALA A 289 -3.29 -8.65 -5.23
C ALA A 289 -3.03 -7.68 -4.06
N PHE A 290 -2.82 -6.39 -4.34
CA PHE A 290 -2.62 -5.35 -3.34
C PHE A 290 -3.82 -5.26 -2.39
N LYS A 291 -5.05 -5.22 -2.93
CA LYS A 291 -6.28 -5.20 -2.11
C LYS A 291 -6.35 -6.41 -1.16
N SER A 292 -6.05 -7.60 -1.67
CA SER A 292 -6.07 -8.82 -0.85
C SER A 292 -5.00 -8.80 0.24
N ALA A 293 -3.80 -8.32 -0.07
CA ALA A 293 -2.70 -8.28 0.89
C ALA A 293 -2.92 -7.19 1.95
N MET A 294 -3.44 -6.02 1.56
CA MET A 294 -3.81 -4.94 2.48
C MET A 294 -4.96 -5.33 3.42
N ALA A 295 -5.97 -6.07 2.93
CA ALA A 295 -7.05 -6.57 3.79
C ALA A 295 -6.51 -7.48 4.91
N LYS A 296 -5.45 -8.26 4.63
CA LYS A 296 -4.75 -9.07 5.62
C LYS A 296 -3.85 -8.23 6.54
N LEU A 297 -3.08 -7.29 5.98
CA LEU A 297 -2.21 -6.38 6.74
C LEU A 297 -2.99 -5.57 7.77
N ALA A 298 -4.11 -5.00 7.37
CA ALA A 298 -4.92 -4.13 8.22
C ALA A 298 -5.49 -4.84 9.46
N VAL A 299 -5.51 -6.17 9.50
CA VAL A 299 -6.07 -6.96 10.61
C VAL A 299 -5.04 -7.85 11.28
N VAL A 300 -3.74 -7.65 11.02
CA VAL A 300 -2.67 -8.34 11.76
C VAL A 300 -2.84 -8.08 13.26
N GLY A 301 -2.78 -9.14 14.07
CA GLY A 301 -3.02 -9.09 15.51
C GLY A 301 -4.50 -9.16 15.93
N HIS A 302 -5.45 -9.13 14.99
CA HIS A 302 -6.89 -9.07 15.27
C HIS A 302 -7.67 -10.28 14.75
N ASN A 303 -8.83 -10.50 15.36
CA ASN A 303 -9.82 -11.47 14.89
C ASN A 303 -10.98 -10.73 14.20
N THR A 304 -11.10 -10.88 12.88
CA THR A 304 -12.12 -10.16 12.09
C THR A 304 -13.56 -10.52 12.46
N ALA A 305 -13.80 -11.66 13.14
CA ALA A 305 -15.12 -12.02 13.65
C ALA A 305 -15.60 -11.09 14.77
N ASP A 306 -14.69 -10.38 15.45
CA ASP A 306 -14.99 -9.43 16.51
C ASP A 306 -15.08 -7.97 15.98
N MET A 307 -14.88 -7.77 14.68
CA MET A 307 -14.86 -6.47 14.02
C MET A 307 -16.11 -6.23 13.17
N VAL A 308 -16.31 -4.99 12.75
CA VAL A 308 -17.41 -4.58 11.86
C VAL A 308 -16.85 -4.20 10.50
N ASP A 309 -17.32 -4.84 9.42
CA ASP A 309 -17.01 -4.39 8.07
C ASP A 309 -17.68 -3.04 7.79
N CYS A 310 -16.86 -2.02 7.64
CA CYS A 310 -17.25 -0.66 7.31
C CYS A 310 -16.65 -0.19 5.98
N SER A 311 -16.27 -1.14 5.10
CA SER A 311 -15.68 -0.86 3.79
C SER A 311 -16.57 0.01 2.90
N GLU A 312 -17.88 0.02 3.14
CA GLU A 312 -18.83 0.89 2.41
C GLU A 312 -18.62 2.39 2.65
N VAL A 313 -17.87 2.78 3.69
CA VAL A 313 -17.53 4.18 3.98
C VAL A 313 -16.36 4.64 3.11
N ILE A 314 -15.48 3.73 2.68
CA ILE A 314 -14.32 4.07 1.87
C ILE A 314 -14.79 4.55 0.49
N PRO A 315 -14.34 5.73 0.00
CA PRO A 315 -14.70 6.21 -1.31
C PRO A 315 -14.38 5.21 -2.42
N ALA A 316 -15.18 5.24 -3.49
CA ALA A 316 -14.86 4.47 -4.68
C ALA A 316 -13.59 5.03 -5.34
N GLY A 317 -12.63 4.15 -5.66
CA GLY A 317 -11.39 4.54 -6.32
C GLY A 317 -11.64 5.20 -7.68
N LYS A 318 -10.79 6.16 -8.02
CA LYS A 318 -10.77 6.81 -9.34
C LYS A 318 -10.17 5.86 -10.39
N PRO A 319 -10.61 5.87 -11.66
CA PRO A 319 -10.01 5.03 -12.70
C PRO A 319 -8.55 5.42 -12.94
N VAL A 320 -7.71 4.45 -13.36
CA VAL A 320 -6.31 4.72 -13.74
C VAL A 320 -6.28 5.71 -14.92
N THR A 321 -5.38 6.69 -14.84
CA THR A 321 -5.24 7.77 -15.83
C THR A 321 -4.00 7.61 -16.73
N SER A 322 -3.12 6.68 -16.38
CA SER A 322 -1.92 6.33 -17.14
C SER A 322 -2.04 4.95 -17.82
N THR A 323 -1.09 4.64 -18.68
CA THR A 323 -0.92 3.31 -19.28
C THR A 323 0.53 2.89 -19.15
N ALA A 324 0.82 1.62 -18.90
CA ALA A 324 2.18 1.09 -18.81
C ALA A 324 3.06 1.49 -20.01
N HIS A 325 4.19 2.13 -19.74
CA HIS A 325 5.09 2.67 -20.75
C HIS A 325 6.55 2.68 -20.26
N PHE A 326 7.49 2.75 -21.20
CA PHE A 326 8.85 3.14 -20.88
C PHE A 326 8.97 4.66 -20.85
N PRO A 327 9.69 5.21 -19.85
CA PRO A 327 10.10 6.60 -19.88
C PRO A 327 10.84 6.95 -21.19
N ALA A 328 10.72 8.21 -21.61
CA ALA A 328 11.30 8.68 -22.87
C ALA A 328 12.80 8.35 -22.95
N GLY A 329 13.24 7.80 -24.09
CA GLY A 329 14.64 7.42 -24.31
C GLY A 329 15.03 6.04 -23.79
N LEU A 330 14.14 5.33 -23.08
CA LEU A 330 14.35 3.97 -22.60
C LEU A 330 13.46 2.96 -23.34
N SER A 331 13.86 1.70 -23.29
CA SER A 331 13.21 0.61 -24.01
C SER A 331 13.44 -0.74 -23.35
N ASN A 332 12.92 -1.82 -23.96
CA ASN A 332 13.25 -3.19 -23.55
C ASN A 332 14.77 -3.49 -23.52
N ALA A 333 15.61 -2.73 -24.24
CA ALA A 333 17.06 -2.92 -24.21
C ALA A 333 17.68 -2.53 -22.86
N ASP A 334 16.99 -1.70 -22.09
CA ASP A 334 17.45 -1.15 -20.81
C ASP A 334 16.95 -1.97 -19.61
N ILE A 335 16.11 -2.98 -19.86
CA ILE A 335 15.55 -3.86 -18.84
C ILE A 335 16.55 -4.95 -18.42
N GLU A 336 16.74 -5.09 -17.12
CA GLU A 336 17.45 -6.20 -16.49
C GLU A 336 16.46 -7.32 -16.16
N GLN A 337 16.16 -8.14 -17.18
CA GLN A 337 15.19 -9.23 -17.06
C GLN A 337 15.61 -10.26 -16.02
N ALA A 338 14.70 -10.59 -15.10
CA ALA A 338 14.95 -11.55 -14.03
C ALA A 338 13.94 -12.70 -13.96
N CYS A 339 12.76 -12.57 -14.55
CA CYS A 339 11.82 -13.69 -14.60
C CYS A 339 12.26 -14.75 -15.61
N ALA A 340 12.69 -15.91 -15.11
CA ALA A 340 13.20 -16.99 -15.96
C ALA A 340 12.12 -17.67 -16.83
N SER A 341 10.84 -17.58 -16.45
CA SER A 341 9.76 -18.29 -17.14
C SER A 341 9.12 -17.51 -18.29
N THR A 342 9.28 -16.20 -18.35
CA THR A 342 8.57 -15.35 -19.32
C THR A 342 9.39 -14.11 -19.63
N PRO A 343 9.58 -13.74 -20.91
CA PRO A 343 10.30 -12.51 -21.25
C PRO A 343 9.52 -11.27 -20.78
N PHE A 344 10.24 -10.19 -20.48
CA PHE A 344 9.63 -8.91 -20.14
C PHE A 344 8.78 -8.39 -21.32
N PRO A 345 7.55 -7.90 -21.07
CA PRO A 345 6.65 -7.46 -22.14
C PRO A 345 7.20 -6.26 -22.91
N THR A 346 6.84 -6.13 -24.19
CA THR A 346 7.13 -4.92 -24.96
C THR A 346 6.08 -3.85 -24.65
N LEU A 347 6.54 -2.67 -24.27
CA LEU A 347 5.72 -1.51 -23.93
C LEU A 347 5.99 -0.36 -24.91
N PRO A 348 5.03 0.56 -25.10
CA PRO A 348 5.33 1.82 -25.78
C PRO A 348 6.38 2.62 -25.01
N THR A 349 7.20 3.40 -25.72
CA THR A 349 8.11 4.38 -25.12
C THR A 349 7.51 5.77 -25.29
N ASP A 350 7.58 6.58 -24.25
CA ASP A 350 7.13 7.96 -24.32
C ASP A 350 7.88 8.78 -25.37
N PRO A 351 7.18 9.63 -26.13
CA PRO A 351 7.80 10.46 -27.14
C PRO A 351 8.57 11.63 -26.48
N GLY A 352 9.60 12.10 -27.17
CA GLY A 352 10.32 13.31 -26.78
C GLY A 352 11.61 13.04 -26.01
N PRO A 353 12.20 14.09 -25.41
CA PRO A 353 13.44 13.97 -24.66
C PRO A 353 13.21 13.35 -23.28
N VAL A 354 14.24 12.72 -22.72
CA VAL A 354 14.29 12.31 -21.31
C VAL A 354 14.04 13.53 -20.42
N THR A 355 13.11 13.42 -19.47
CA THR A 355 12.81 14.45 -18.46
C THR A 355 13.25 13.99 -17.06
N SER A 356 13.32 14.92 -16.12
CA SER A 356 13.45 14.58 -14.69
C SER A 356 12.07 14.37 -14.11
N VAL A 357 11.91 13.36 -13.26
CA VAL A 357 10.74 13.21 -12.40
C VAL A 357 10.75 14.36 -11.37
N ALA A 358 9.57 14.89 -11.07
CA ALA A 358 9.41 15.94 -10.07
C ALA A 358 9.31 15.33 -8.67
N PRO A 359 9.85 15.99 -7.62
CA PRO A 359 9.61 15.55 -6.26
C PRO A 359 8.14 15.71 -5.90
N VAL A 360 7.64 14.84 -5.01
CA VAL A 360 6.36 15.02 -4.34
C VAL A 360 6.47 16.28 -3.47
N PRO A 361 5.52 17.24 -3.58
CA PRO A 361 5.49 18.40 -2.69
C PRO A 361 5.32 17.96 -1.23
N PRO A 362 6.07 18.52 -0.27
CA PRO A 362 5.85 18.22 1.14
C PRO A 362 4.50 18.78 1.60
N SER A 363 4.04 18.25 2.74
CA SER A 363 2.87 18.70 3.51
C SER A 363 2.93 20.15 3.99
#